data_AF-A0AA42U0K9-F1
#
_entry.id   AF-A0AA42U0K9-F1
#
_cell.length_a   1.000
_cell.length_b   1.000
_cell.length_c   1.000
_cell.angle_alpha   90.00
_cell.angle_beta   90.00
_cell.angle_gamma   90.00
#
_symmetry.space_group_name_H-M   'P 1'
#
loop_
_entity.id
_entity.type
_entity.pdbx_description
1 polymer ?
#
loop_
_entity_poly.entity_id
_entity_poly.type
_entity_poly.pdbx_seq_one_letter_code
_entity_poly.pdbx_strand_id
1 'polypeptide(L)'
;MKVIAAGQVAKPIVLGAAPRRTPVVVLAGLRGVPGTGGGGSAGVSSFNGRTGVVSLTGSDVTTALAYTPANVASLAAVALSGSYADLLGLPAFAAVALSGAYGDLAGLPFIPGSPGDIGAATAAQGALADTAV
;
A
#
# COMPACT_ATOMS: atom_id res chain seq x y z
N MET A 1 -52.49 59.28 -6.73
CA MET A 1 -51.54 58.51 -7.57
C MET A 1 -50.86 59.48 -8.52
N LYS A 2 -49.57 59.78 -8.32
CA LYS A 2 -48.83 60.74 -9.16
C LYS A 2 -47.82 59.96 -10.00
N VAL A 3 -48.15 59.80 -11.28
CA VAL A 3 -47.37 59.07 -12.27
C VAL A 3 -46.10 59.86 -12.58
N ILE A 4 -44.93 59.25 -12.44
CA ILE A 4 -43.64 59.86 -12.78
C ILE A 4 -43.45 59.70 -14.31
N ALA A 5 -43.29 60.82 -15.01
CA ALA A 5 -43.11 60.85 -16.46
C ALA A 5 -41.80 60.19 -16.90
N ALA A 6 -41.83 59.53 -18.07
CA ALA A 6 -40.68 58.87 -18.69
C ALA A 6 -39.53 59.87 -18.90
N GLY A 7 -38.41 59.65 -18.21
CA GLY A 7 -37.22 60.50 -18.27
C GLY A 7 -36.55 60.80 -16.92
N GLN A 8 -37.11 60.38 -15.78
CA GLN A 8 -36.44 60.54 -14.48
C GLN A 8 -35.37 59.46 -14.27
N VAL A 9 -34.13 59.77 -14.66
CA VAL A 9 -32.95 58.98 -14.31
C VAL A 9 -32.73 59.07 -12.79
N ALA A 10 -32.56 57.93 -12.13
CA ALA A 10 -32.39 57.83 -10.67
C ALA A 10 -31.30 58.82 -10.20
N LYS A 11 -31.67 59.77 -9.33
CA LYS A 11 -30.70 60.67 -8.71
C LYS A 11 -29.75 59.83 -7.84
N PRO A 12 -28.42 59.87 -8.08
CA PRO A 12 -27.47 59.15 -7.23
C PRO A 12 -27.56 59.67 -5.79
N ILE A 13 -27.45 58.77 -4.81
CA ILE A 13 -27.44 59.12 -3.38
C ILE A 13 -26.24 60.04 -3.13
N VAL A 14 -26.52 61.31 -2.81
CA VAL A 14 -25.49 62.29 -2.43
C VAL A 14 -25.01 61.93 -1.01
N LEU A 15 -23.92 61.17 -0.91
CA LEU A 15 -23.21 61.03 0.37
C LEU A 15 -22.39 62.31 0.58
N GLY A 16 -22.75 63.07 1.62
CA GLY A 16 -22.17 64.39 1.92
C GLY A 16 -20.64 64.40 1.94
N ALA A 17 -20.09 65.56 1.61
CA ALA A 17 -18.66 65.84 1.47
C ALA A 17 -17.88 65.62 2.80
N ALA A 18 -17.53 64.38 3.11
CA ALA A 18 -16.31 64.09 3.85
C ALA A 18 -15.14 64.08 2.84
N PRO A 19 -13.94 64.58 3.19
CA PRO A 19 -12.79 64.55 2.31
C PRO A 19 -12.37 63.10 2.03
N ARG A 20 -12.94 62.50 0.98
CA ARG A 20 -12.58 61.15 0.51
C ARG A 20 -11.21 61.24 -0.16
N ARG A 21 -10.15 60.95 0.60
CA ARG A 21 -8.78 61.02 0.09
C ARG A 21 -8.34 59.84 -0.79
N THR A 22 -9.22 58.88 -1.11
CA THR A 22 -9.04 57.94 -2.23
C THR A 22 -10.39 57.32 -2.58
N PRO A 23 -10.78 57.23 -3.87
CA PRO A 23 -11.99 56.50 -4.24
C PRO A 23 -11.79 55.01 -3.92
N VAL A 24 -12.58 54.47 -3.00
CA VAL A 24 -12.69 53.02 -2.82
C VAL A 24 -13.52 52.51 -3.99
N VAL A 25 -12.84 52.03 -5.02
CA VAL A 25 -13.45 51.21 -6.06
C VAL A 25 -13.76 49.86 -5.41
N VAL A 26 -15.02 49.64 -5.01
CA VAL A 26 -15.49 48.28 -4.71
C VAL A 26 -15.65 47.60 -6.05
N LEU A 27 -14.54 47.08 -6.58
CA LEU A 27 -14.60 46.17 -7.72
C LEU A 27 -15.31 44.93 -7.20
N ALA A 28 -16.59 44.77 -7.55
CA ALA A 28 -17.35 43.55 -7.33
C ALA A 28 -16.80 42.42 -8.22
N GLY A 29 -15.53 42.06 -8.02
CA GLY A 29 -15.07 40.73 -8.36
C GLY A 29 -15.73 39.81 -7.36
N LEU A 30 -16.73 39.05 -7.82
CA LEU A 30 -17.39 37.98 -7.09
C LEU A 30 -16.37 36.86 -6.80
N ARG A 31 -15.42 37.12 -5.90
CA ARG A 31 -14.79 36.07 -5.11
C ARG A 31 -15.57 36.04 -3.83
N GLY A 32 -16.50 35.09 -3.74
CA GLY A 32 -17.29 34.86 -2.53
C GLY A 32 -16.38 34.83 -1.31
N VAL A 33 -16.87 35.36 -0.20
CA VAL A 33 -16.17 35.31 1.08
C VAL A 33 -15.77 33.85 1.33
N PRO A 34 -14.48 33.55 1.55
CA PRO A 34 -14.08 32.20 1.92
C PRO A 34 -14.88 31.73 3.15
N GLY A 35 -15.72 30.71 2.95
CA GLY A 35 -16.23 29.89 4.06
C GLY A 35 -17.45 30.40 4.85
N THR A 36 -18.43 31.08 4.24
CA THR A 36 -19.77 31.13 4.87
C THR A 36 -20.62 30.01 4.29
N GLY A 37 -20.75 28.92 5.06
CA GLY A 37 -21.33 27.65 4.63
C GLY A 37 -22.68 27.74 3.92
N GLY A 38 -22.87 26.80 2.99
CA GLY A 38 -24.12 26.51 2.28
C GLY A 38 -23.88 25.36 1.30
N GLY A 39 -24.67 24.29 1.42
CA GLY A 39 -24.49 22.97 0.80
C GLY A 39 -24.03 22.96 -0.66
N GLY A 40 -23.01 22.14 -0.93
CA GLY A 40 -22.46 21.87 -2.26
C GLY A 40 -20.93 21.99 -2.27
N SER A 41 -20.24 20.99 -1.70
CA SER A 41 -18.79 20.76 -1.82
C SER A 41 -17.90 22.00 -1.94
N ALA A 42 -17.97 22.93 -0.97
CA ALA A 42 -16.91 23.92 -0.85
C ALA A 42 -15.62 23.15 -0.56
N GLY A 43 -14.69 23.14 -1.53
CA GLY A 43 -13.37 22.55 -1.35
C GLY A 43 -12.63 23.15 -0.15
N VAL A 44 -11.45 22.61 0.14
CA VAL A 44 -10.60 23.05 1.27
C VAL A 44 -10.46 24.58 1.29
N SER A 45 -10.97 25.23 2.35
CA SER A 45 -10.97 26.69 2.49
C SER A 45 -9.65 27.24 3.05
N SER A 46 -8.94 26.39 3.80
CA SER A 46 -7.58 26.62 4.25
C SER A 46 -6.88 25.31 4.58
N PHE A 47 -5.56 25.25 4.43
CA PHE A 47 -4.73 24.12 4.85
C PHE A 47 -3.33 24.59 5.19
N ASN A 48 -2.81 24.21 6.36
CA ASN A 48 -1.46 24.53 6.83
C ASN A 48 -1.09 26.03 6.64
N GLY A 49 -2.00 26.94 7.01
CA GLY A 49 -1.81 28.39 6.87
C GLY A 49 -2.07 28.98 5.46
N ARG A 50 -2.27 28.14 4.44
CA ARG A 50 -2.66 28.56 3.08
C ARG A 50 -4.18 28.82 3.05
N THR A 51 -4.62 29.92 2.44
CA THR A 51 -6.04 30.28 2.31
C THR A 51 -6.39 30.56 0.84
N GLY A 52 -7.68 30.53 0.49
CA GLY A 52 -8.15 30.75 -0.89
C GLY A 52 -8.25 29.45 -1.70
N VAL A 53 -7.79 29.46 -2.96
CA VAL A 53 -7.80 28.26 -3.81
C VAL A 53 -6.65 27.35 -3.37
N VAL A 54 -6.97 26.28 -2.63
CA VAL A 54 -5.99 25.30 -2.15
C VAL A 54 -5.98 24.08 -3.08
N SER A 55 -4.90 23.93 -3.84
CA SER A 55 -4.60 22.69 -4.57
C SER A 55 -3.76 21.79 -3.67
N LEU A 56 -4.32 20.65 -3.27
CA LEU A 56 -3.64 19.65 -2.47
C LEU A 56 -2.80 18.73 -3.35
N THR A 57 -1.60 18.44 -2.89
CA THR A 57 -0.64 17.53 -3.51
C THR A 57 -0.32 16.38 -2.56
N GLY A 58 0.37 15.33 -3.04
CA GLY A 58 0.83 14.23 -2.17
C GLY A 58 1.74 14.69 -1.03
N SER A 59 2.51 15.78 -1.21
CA SER A 59 3.33 16.36 -0.15
C SER A 59 2.52 17.00 0.96
N ASP A 60 1.38 17.64 0.65
CA ASP A 60 0.50 18.22 1.67
C ASP A 60 0.00 17.13 2.65
N VAL A 61 -0.37 15.97 2.11
CA VAL A 61 -0.80 14.80 2.90
C VAL A 61 0.36 14.23 3.72
N THR A 62 1.53 14.06 3.11
CA THR A 62 2.72 13.50 3.77
C THR A 62 3.18 14.37 4.94
N THR A 63 3.18 15.69 4.78
CA THR A 63 3.50 16.63 5.86
C THR A 63 2.47 16.59 6.99
N ALA A 64 1.18 16.51 6.67
CA ALA A 64 0.14 16.41 7.70
C ALA A 64 0.20 15.10 8.50
N LEU A 65 0.52 13.99 7.85
CA LEU A 65 0.66 12.68 8.49
C LEU A 65 1.95 12.56 9.32
N ALA A 66 2.95 13.41 9.07
CA ALA A 66 4.28 13.36 9.66
C ALA A 66 5.06 12.05 9.36
N TYR A 67 4.65 11.28 8.35
CA TYR A 67 5.38 10.15 7.81
C TYR A 67 5.09 9.97 6.31
N THR A 68 5.96 9.25 5.60
CA THR A 68 5.76 8.88 4.20
C THR A 68 5.07 7.52 4.10
N PRO A 69 3.84 7.42 3.56
CA PRO A 69 3.18 6.14 3.39
C PRO A 69 3.97 5.20 2.48
N ALA A 70 3.97 3.91 2.80
CA ALA A 70 4.59 2.90 1.96
C ALA A 70 3.89 2.84 0.59
N ASN A 71 4.66 2.71 -0.49
CA ASN A 71 4.10 2.45 -1.80
C ASN A 71 3.66 0.99 -1.87
N VAL A 72 2.35 0.76 -1.95
CA VAL A 72 1.76 -0.59 -2.02
C VAL A 72 2.31 -1.40 -3.20
N ALA A 73 2.66 -0.75 -4.32
CA ALA A 73 3.27 -1.42 -5.47
C ALA A 73 4.72 -1.91 -5.23
N SER A 74 5.36 -1.46 -4.15
CA SER A 74 6.72 -1.89 -3.76
C SER A 74 6.74 -2.99 -2.71
N LEU A 75 5.59 -3.33 -2.12
CA LEU A 75 5.47 -4.41 -1.15
C LEU A 75 5.50 -5.77 -1.85
N ALA A 76 6.05 -6.77 -1.16
CA ALA A 76 5.94 -8.16 -1.59
C ALA A 76 4.49 -8.64 -1.52
N ALA A 77 4.10 -9.61 -2.37
CA ALA A 77 2.75 -10.16 -2.43
C ALA A 77 2.24 -10.66 -1.07
N VAL A 78 3.12 -11.29 -0.26
CA VAL A 78 2.81 -11.76 1.10
C VAL A 78 2.25 -10.67 2.02
N ALA A 79 2.67 -9.40 1.83
CA ALA A 79 2.17 -8.29 2.65
C ALA A 79 0.72 -7.90 2.33
N LEU A 80 0.21 -8.31 1.15
CA LEU A 80 -1.16 -8.05 0.71
C LEU A 80 -2.07 -9.24 0.97
N SER A 81 -1.59 -10.46 0.73
CA SER A 81 -2.41 -11.68 0.86
C SER A 81 -2.40 -12.28 2.26
N GLY A 82 -1.32 -12.08 3.03
CA GLY A 82 -1.05 -12.80 4.28
C GLY A 82 -0.74 -14.29 4.09
N SER A 83 -0.66 -14.79 2.85
CA SER A 83 -0.41 -16.19 2.53
C SER A 83 1.09 -16.50 2.52
N TYR A 84 1.50 -17.54 3.23
CA TYR A 84 2.88 -18.03 3.18
C TYR A 84 3.28 -18.58 1.80
N ALA A 85 2.31 -18.95 0.96
CA ALA A 85 2.57 -19.37 -0.40
C ALA A 85 3.15 -18.25 -1.29
N ASP A 86 3.02 -16.99 -0.87
CA ASP A 86 3.49 -15.82 -1.62
C ASP A 86 4.93 -15.40 -1.26
N LEU A 87 5.59 -16.15 -0.37
CA LEU A 87 7.02 -15.98 -0.13
C LEU A 87 7.80 -16.46 -1.36
N LEU A 88 8.87 -15.72 -1.68
CA LEU A 88 9.80 -16.09 -2.74
C LEU A 88 11.14 -16.47 -2.12
N GLY A 89 11.93 -17.29 -2.82
CA GLY A 89 13.25 -17.71 -2.35
C GLY A 89 13.21 -18.66 -1.15
N LEU A 90 12.19 -19.52 -1.06
CA LEU A 90 12.13 -20.53 -0.01
C LEU A 90 13.30 -21.52 -0.13
N PRO A 91 13.89 -21.97 1.00
CA PRO A 91 14.87 -23.05 1.00
C PRO A 91 14.31 -24.33 0.39
N ALA A 92 15.14 -25.05 -0.37
CA ALA A 92 14.83 -26.40 -0.81
C ALA A 92 15.25 -27.40 0.29
N PHE A 93 14.27 -28.09 0.88
CA PHE A 93 14.52 -29.13 1.87
C PHE A 93 14.57 -30.51 1.20
N ALA A 94 15.37 -31.42 1.76
CA ALA A 94 15.31 -32.83 1.39
C ALA A 94 13.98 -33.45 1.85
N ALA A 95 13.48 -34.46 1.14
CA ALA A 95 12.21 -35.11 1.45
C ALA A 95 12.14 -35.63 2.91
N VAL A 96 13.24 -36.21 3.41
CA VAL A 96 13.37 -36.67 4.80
C VAL A 96 13.09 -35.58 5.84
N ALA A 97 13.38 -34.30 5.54
CA ALA A 97 13.11 -33.20 6.47
C ALA A 97 11.62 -32.85 6.57
N LEU A 98 10.82 -33.23 5.57
CA LEU A 98 9.38 -33.01 5.53
C LEU A 98 8.60 -34.21 6.05
N SER A 99 9.04 -35.43 5.72
CA SER A 99 8.35 -36.68 6.08
C SER A 99 8.77 -37.26 7.43
N GLY A 100 10.02 -37.02 7.85
CA GLY A 100 10.66 -37.71 8.97
C GLY A 100 10.98 -39.20 8.70
N ALA A 101 10.73 -39.71 7.50
CA ALA A 101 10.94 -41.12 7.17
C ALA A 101 12.37 -41.38 6.65
N TYR A 102 13.05 -42.38 7.23
CA TYR A 102 14.38 -42.80 6.77
C TYR A 102 14.39 -43.32 5.33
N GLY A 103 13.25 -43.80 4.83
CA GLY A 103 13.10 -44.23 3.45
C GLY A 103 13.33 -43.13 2.40
N ASP A 104 13.25 -41.85 2.81
CA ASP A 104 13.46 -40.70 1.92
C ASP A 104 14.92 -40.25 1.79
N LEU A 105 15.85 -40.98 2.40
CA LEU A 105 17.29 -40.72 2.25
C LEU A 105 17.79 -41.24 0.89
N ALA A 106 18.54 -40.40 0.18
CA ALA A 106 19.27 -40.79 -1.02
C ALA A 106 20.73 -41.13 -0.66
N GLY A 107 21.41 -41.90 -1.53
CA GLY A 107 22.83 -42.24 -1.32
C GLY A 107 23.08 -43.13 -0.10
N LEU A 108 22.13 -44.02 0.21
CA LEU A 108 22.24 -44.95 1.32
C LEU A 108 23.46 -45.86 1.16
N PRO A 109 24.18 -46.18 2.25
CA PRO A 109 25.19 -47.24 2.21
C PRO A 109 24.52 -48.57 1.87
N PHE A 110 25.25 -49.44 1.16
CA PHE A 110 24.81 -50.82 0.95
C PHE A 110 24.86 -51.57 2.29
N ILE A 111 23.71 -52.09 2.72
CA ILE A 111 23.62 -52.99 3.87
C ILE A 111 23.34 -54.40 3.33
N PRO A 112 24.25 -55.36 3.53
CA PRO A 112 24.02 -56.77 3.20
C PRO A 112 22.71 -57.28 3.84
N GLY A 113 21.79 -57.79 3.03
CA GLY A 113 20.53 -58.38 3.48
C GLY A 113 20.57 -59.91 3.55
N SER A 114 21.58 -60.51 2.91
CA SER A 114 21.81 -61.96 2.88
C SER A 114 23.29 -62.29 3.08
N PRO A 115 23.63 -63.50 3.55
CA PRO A 115 25.03 -63.94 3.65
C PRO A 115 25.76 -63.91 2.30
N GLY A 116 25.06 -64.14 1.19
CA GLY A 116 25.64 -64.09 -0.16
C GLY A 116 26.18 -62.71 -0.54
N ASP A 117 25.58 -61.64 -0.01
CA ASP A 117 25.96 -60.26 -0.30
C ASP A 117 27.40 -59.91 0.17
N ILE A 118 27.93 -60.66 1.14
CA ILE A 118 29.31 -60.54 1.63
C ILE A 118 30.21 -61.69 1.18
N GLY A 119 29.72 -62.58 0.31
CA GLY A 119 30.44 -63.78 -0.11
C GLY A 119 30.58 -64.83 0.99
N ALA A 120 29.65 -64.88 1.95
CA ALA A 120 29.67 -65.92 2.98
C ALA A 120 29.46 -67.31 2.36
N ALA A 121 30.10 -68.32 2.96
CA ALA A 121 29.91 -69.71 2.55
C ALA A 121 28.45 -70.14 2.71
N THR A 122 27.93 -70.81 1.69
CA THR A 122 26.60 -71.43 1.73
C THR A 122 26.58 -72.64 2.67
N ALA A 123 25.39 -73.02 3.14
CA ALA A 123 25.23 -74.22 3.96
C ALA A 123 25.74 -75.50 3.27
N ALA A 124 25.60 -75.61 1.95
CA ALA A 124 26.11 -76.74 1.19
C ALA A 124 27.66 -76.81 1.18
N GLN A 125 28.33 -75.66 1.04
CA GLN A 125 29.79 -75.60 1.16
C GLN A 125 30.27 -75.96 2.57
N GLY A 126 29.52 -75.54 3.60
CA GLY A 126 29.76 -75.98 4.99
C GLY A 126 29.63 -77.49 5.15
N ALA A 127 28.57 -78.10 4.61
CA ALA A 127 28.38 -79.56 4.66
C ALA A 127 29.49 -80.34 3.95
N LEU A 128 29.98 -79.83 2.82
CA LEU A 128 31.13 -80.43 2.13
C LEU A 128 32.41 -80.30 2.97
N ALA A 129 32.63 -79.15 3.61
CA ALA A 129 33.78 -78.91 4.48
C ALA A 129 33.77 -79.82 5.72
N ASP A 130 32.61 -80.07 6.32
CA ASP A 130 32.46 -80.99 7.47
C ASP A 130 32.81 -82.44 7.10
N THR A 131 32.67 -82.80 5.83
CA THR A 131 33.02 -84.15 5.32
C THR A 131 34.44 -84.24 4.76
N ALA A 132 35.19 -83.14 4.71
CA ALA A 132 36.57 -83.13 4.22
C ALA A 132 37.51 -83.69 5.30
N VAL A 133 38.21 -84.78 4.96
CA VAL A 133 39.23 -85.45 5.80
C VAL A 133 40.61 -85.17 5.24
#